data_AF-A0A959N5B7-F1
#
_entry.id   AF-A0A959N5B7-F1
#
_cell.length_a   1.000
_cell.length_b   1.000
_cell.length_c   1.000
_cell.angle_alpha   90.00
_cell.angle_beta   90.00
_cell.angle_gamma   90.00
#
_symmetry.space_group_name_H-M   'P 1'
#
loop_
_entity.id
_entity.type
_entity.pdbx_description
1 polymer ?
#
loop_
_entity_poly.entity_id
_entity_poly.type
_entity_poly.pdbx_seq_one_letter_code
_entity_poly.pdbx_strand_id
1 'polypeptide(L)'
;DPLRTSGTSTYYKHICYRPLSVAIYKRMLELGLEQFGNVGNFNFTLNSPTEIPNVLVETAFMSNPNDEMKLMDGVFKEKIVAQIIQGVQDWLYECEDGLN
;
A
#
# COMPACT_ATOMS: atom_id res chain seq x y z
N ASP A 1 -16.77 -11.05 -6.76
CA ASP A 1 -16.56 -11.92 -7.93
C ASP A 1 -15.07 -11.91 -8.23
N PRO A 2 -14.35 -13.03 -8.03
CA PRO A 2 -12.89 -13.09 -8.18
C PRO A 2 -12.36 -12.61 -9.54
N LEU A 3 -13.16 -12.74 -10.60
CA LEU A 3 -12.78 -12.26 -11.93
C LEU A 3 -12.89 -10.74 -12.09
N ARG A 4 -13.69 -10.08 -11.24
CA ARG A 4 -13.94 -8.63 -11.30
C ARG A 4 -13.22 -7.84 -10.22
N THR A 5 -12.79 -8.49 -9.15
CA THR A 5 -12.08 -7.87 -8.04
C THR A 5 -10.58 -8.07 -8.23
N SER A 6 -9.83 -6.98 -8.32
CA SER A 6 -8.38 -6.96 -8.54
C SER A 6 -7.78 -5.66 -8.01
N GLY A 7 -6.46 -5.52 -8.07
CA GLY A 7 -5.75 -4.30 -7.72
C GLY A 7 -5.17 -4.29 -6.31
N THR A 8 -4.80 -3.10 -5.85
CA THR A 8 -4.06 -2.90 -4.60
C THR A 8 -4.82 -1.99 -3.65
N SER A 9 -4.56 -2.17 -2.36
CA SER A 9 -5.08 -1.30 -1.31
C SER A 9 -4.13 -1.15 -0.14
N THR A 10 -4.36 -0.09 0.63
CA THR A 10 -3.62 0.17 1.85
C THR A 10 -4.58 0.42 3.00
N TYR A 11 -4.17 -0.02 4.19
CA TYR A 11 -5.00 0.01 5.38
C TYR A 11 -4.24 0.66 6.53
N TYR A 12 -4.96 1.40 7.36
CA TYR A 12 -4.43 2.00 8.57
C TYR A 12 -5.50 2.03 9.67
N LYS A 13 -5.05 1.93 10.93
CA LYS A 13 -5.96 2.01 12.09
C LYS A 13 -6.13 3.46 12.56
N HIS A 14 -5.02 4.14 12.83
CA HIS A 14 -5.00 5.48 13.41
C HIS A 14 -4.86 6.55 12.33
N ILE A 15 -5.66 7.61 12.42
CA ILE A 15 -5.76 8.63 11.35
C ILE A 15 -4.42 9.34 11.04
N CYS A 16 -3.53 9.44 12.03
CA CYS A 16 -2.20 10.00 11.85
C CYS A 16 -1.31 9.20 10.89
N TYR A 17 -1.63 7.94 10.58
CA TYR A 17 -0.89 7.11 9.63
C TYR A 17 -1.46 7.14 8.21
N ARG A 18 -2.56 7.89 8.00
CA ARG A 18 -3.13 8.08 6.66
C ARG A 18 -2.12 8.67 5.66
N PRO A 19 -1.29 9.68 6.00
CA PRO A 19 -0.33 10.23 5.03
C PRO A 19 0.66 9.17 4.51
N LEU A 20 1.28 8.40 5.41
CA LEU A 20 2.15 7.26 5.06
C LEU A 20 1.42 6.25 4.16
N SER A 21 0.18 5.90 4.54
CA SER A 21 -0.65 4.95 3.81
C SER A 21 -0.94 5.43 2.38
N VAL A 22 -1.28 6.71 2.22
CA VAL A 22 -1.56 7.33 0.92
C VAL A 22 -0.30 7.45 0.05
N ALA A 23 0.85 7.78 0.64
CA ALA A 23 2.11 7.89 -0.10
C ALA A 23 2.48 6.54 -0.75
N ILE A 24 2.45 5.46 0.03
CA ILE A 24 2.66 4.09 -0.50
C ILE A 24 1.60 3.71 -1.52
N TYR A 25 0.33 4.04 -1.26
CA TYR A 25 -0.75 3.69 -2.17
C TYR A 25 -0.57 4.34 -3.56
N LYS A 26 -0.24 5.63 -3.62
CA LYS A 26 0.00 6.34 -4.87
C LYS A 26 1.11 5.67 -5.70
N ARG A 27 2.21 5.29 -5.08
CA ARG A 27 3.32 4.58 -5.73
C ARG A 27 2.92 3.20 -6.24
N MET A 28 2.14 2.45 -5.47
CA MET A 28 1.62 1.16 -5.92
C MET A 28 0.72 1.28 -7.15
N LEU A 29 -0.05 2.36 -7.29
CA LEU A 29 -0.90 2.60 -8.46
C LEU A 29 -0.10 2.86 -9.75
N GLU A 30 1.15 3.34 -9.65
CA GLU A 30 2.03 3.52 -10.82
C GLU A 30 2.42 2.17 -11.48
N LEU A 31 2.19 1.04 -10.80
CA LEU A 31 2.38 -0.31 -11.37
C LEU A 31 1.25 -0.73 -12.32
N GLY A 32 0.22 0.11 -12.52
CA GLY A 32 -0.95 -0.23 -13.32
C GLY A 32 -1.88 -1.24 -12.63
N LEU A 33 -1.84 -1.30 -11.30
CA LEU A 33 -2.80 -2.06 -10.51
C LEU A 33 -4.11 -1.27 -10.38
N GLU A 34 -5.23 -1.98 -10.38
CA GLU A 34 -6.54 -1.35 -10.17
C GLU A 34 -6.62 -0.68 -8.79
N GLN A 35 -7.41 0.40 -8.72
CA GLN A 35 -7.64 1.12 -7.48
C GLN A 35 -8.66 0.39 -6.61
N PHE A 36 -8.18 -0.40 -5.62
CA PHE A 36 -9.09 -1.03 -4.65
C PHE A 36 -9.42 -0.09 -3.47
N GLY A 37 -8.43 0.60 -2.90
CA GLY A 37 -8.68 1.76 -2.03
C GLY A 37 -7.65 2.02 -0.93
N ASN A 38 -7.81 3.16 -0.25
CA ASN A 38 -7.11 3.51 0.99
C ASN A 38 -8.11 3.50 2.15
N VAL A 39 -8.01 2.53 3.05
CA VAL A 39 -9.05 2.20 4.03
C VAL A 39 -8.57 2.54 5.45
N GLY A 40 -9.28 3.44 6.11
CA GLY A 40 -9.03 3.83 7.50
C GLY A 40 -9.83 3.02 8.52
N ASN A 41 -9.50 3.20 9.81
CA ASN A 41 -10.14 2.53 10.94
C ASN A 41 -10.17 0.99 10.80
N PHE A 42 -9.15 0.41 10.16
CA PHE A 42 -9.06 -1.02 9.92
C PHE A 42 -8.69 -1.77 11.21
N ASN A 43 -9.57 -2.66 11.68
CA ASN A 43 -9.41 -3.39 12.94
C ASN A 43 -8.60 -4.67 12.75
N PHE A 44 -7.29 -4.53 12.63
CA PHE A 44 -6.35 -5.65 12.58
C PHE A 44 -5.28 -5.49 13.65
N THR A 45 -5.04 -6.54 14.45
CA THR A 45 -4.18 -6.45 15.65
C THR A 45 -2.77 -5.95 15.34
N LEU A 46 -2.22 -6.28 14.18
CA LEU A 46 -0.89 -5.82 13.77
C LEU A 46 -0.86 -4.34 13.35
N ASN A 47 -2.02 -3.73 13.13
CA ASN A 47 -2.18 -2.29 12.90
C ASN A 47 -2.58 -1.51 14.16
N SER A 48 -2.79 -2.19 15.30
CA SER A 48 -3.17 -1.55 16.56
C SER A 48 -2.09 -0.68 17.23
N PRO A 49 -0.78 -0.99 17.16
CA PRO A 49 0.26 -0.20 17.83
C PRO A 49 0.23 1.29 17.45
N THR A 50 0.66 2.14 18.38
CA THR A 50 0.73 3.61 18.21
C THR A 50 2.15 4.15 18.34
N GLU A 51 3.08 3.30 18.76
CA GLU A 51 4.47 3.64 19.07
C GLU A 51 5.31 3.85 17.81
N ILE A 52 4.89 3.26 16.69
CA ILE A 52 5.54 3.37 15.38
C ILE A 52 4.49 3.61 14.28
N PRO A 53 4.81 4.42 13.25
CA PRO A 53 3.97 4.51 12.06
C PRO A 53 3.68 3.13 11.49
N ASN A 54 2.40 2.85 11.23
CA ASN A 54 1.96 1.51 10.85
C ASN A 54 0.87 1.54 9.78
N VAL A 55 1.11 0.78 8.70
CA VAL A 55 0.16 0.56 7.60
C VAL A 55 0.27 -0.89 7.13
N LEU A 56 -0.82 -1.42 6.60
CA LEU A 56 -0.84 -2.70 5.88
C LEU A 56 -1.02 -2.43 4.38
N VAL A 57 -0.22 -3.09 3.55
CA VAL A 57 -0.29 -2.99 2.09
C VAL A 57 -0.79 -4.34 1.54
N GLU A 58 -2.01 -4.36 1.02
CA GLU A 58 -2.50 -5.48 0.22
C GLU A 58 -2.03 -5.28 -1.21
N THR A 59 -1.06 -6.08 -1.64
CA THR A 59 -0.32 -5.85 -2.89
C THR A 59 -1.18 -6.11 -4.13
N ALA A 60 -1.79 -7.30 -4.24
CA ALA A 60 -2.71 -7.67 -5.30
C ALA A 60 -3.60 -8.86 -4.89
N PHE A 61 -4.69 -9.12 -5.63
CA PHE A 61 -5.60 -10.21 -5.31
C PHE A 61 -5.10 -11.55 -5.87
N MET A 62 -4.59 -12.44 -5.01
CA MET A 62 -4.20 -13.81 -5.42
C MET A 62 -5.38 -14.62 -5.97
N SER A 63 -6.62 -14.27 -5.62
CA SER A 63 -7.83 -14.92 -6.15
C SER A 63 -8.21 -14.46 -7.56
N ASN A 64 -7.60 -13.39 -8.08
CA ASN A 64 -7.78 -12.93 -9.44
C ASN A 64 -6.64 -13.48 -10.31
N PRO A 65 -6.92 -14.22 -11.41
CA PRO A 65 -5.87 -14.85 -12.21
C PRO A 65 -4.83 -13.88 -12.78
N ASN A 66 -5.24 -12.66 -13.17
CA ASN A 66 -4.30 -11.68 -13.73
C ASN A 66 -3.36 -11.13 -12.67
N ASP A 67 -3.87 -10.88 -11.46
CA ASP A 67 -3.06 -10.42 -10.34
C ASP A 67 -2.17 -11.54 -9.79
N GLU A 68 -2.68 -12.77 -9.72
CA GLU A 68 -1.88 -13.96 -9.37
C GLU A 68 -0.68 -14.12 -10.30
N MET A 69 -0.90 -14.03 -11.62
CA MET A 69 0.19 -14.09 -12.62
C MET A 69 1.26 -13.00 -12.38
N LYS A 70 0.84 -11.77 -12.03
CA LYS A 70 1.78 -10.70 -11.66
C LYS A 70 2.54 -11.03 -10.37
N LEU A 71 1.88 -11.57 -9.35
CA LEU A 71 2.51 -11.96 -8.08
C LEU A 71 3.52 -13.11 -8.24
N MET A 72 3.34 -13.96 -9.25
CA MET A 72 4.28 -15.02 -9.60
C MET A 72 5.53 -14.50 -10.35
N ASP A 73 5.44 -13.34 -11.00
CA ASP A 73 6.57 -12.71 -11.70
C ASP A 73 7.58 -12.08 -10.71
N GLY A 74 8.82 -12.54 -10.76
CA GLY A 74 9.92 -12.01 -9.95
C GLY A 74 10.19 -10.53 -10.20
N VAL A 75 10.14 -10.09 -11.46
CA VAL A 75 10.40 -8.69 -11.84
C VAL A 75 9.29 -7.79 -11.33
N PHE A 76 8.04 -8.24 -11.37
CA PHE A 76 6.93 -7.49 -10.80
C PHE A 76 7.04 -7.34 -9.28
N LYS A 77 7.46 -8.40 -8.57
CA LYS A 77 7.71 -8.31 -7.12
C LYS A 77 8.81 -7.31 -6.76
N GLU A 78 9.89 -7.25 -7.53
CA GLU A 78 10.93 -6.23 -7.34
C GLU A 78 10.37 -4.82 -7.52
N LYS A 79 9.50 -4.60 -8.51
CA LYS A 79 8.81 -3.32 -8.70
C LYS A 79 7.88 -2.96 -7.54
N ILE A 80 7.14 -3.93 -6.98
CA ILE A 80 6.32 -3.72 -5.76
C ILE A 80 7.21 -3.22 -4.62
N VAL A 81 8.32 -3.91 -4.35
CA VAL A 81 9.25 -3.54 -3.27
C VAL A 81 9.80 -2.13 -3.49
N ALA A 82 10.23 -1.82 -4.71
CA ALA A 82 10.75 -0.50 -5.06
C ALA A 82 9.71 0.60 -4.82
N GLN A 83 8.45 0.38 -5.20
CA GLN A 83 7.38 1.36 -5.00
C GLN A 83 6.99 1.55 -3.53
N ILE A 84 7.03 0.47 -2.73
CA ILE A 84 6.82 0.59 -1.28
C ILE A 84 7.94 1.42 -0.64
N ILE A 85 9.21 1.16 -1.00
CA ILE A 85 10.35 1.94 -0.51
C ILE A 85 10.20 3.42 -0.89
N GLN A 86 9.89 3.71 -2.16
CA GLN A 86 9.68 5.08 -2.63
C GLN A 86 8.54 5.77 -1.90
N GLY A 87 7.41 5.08 -1.67
CA GLY A 87 6.29 5.67 -0.94
C GLY A 87 6.61 6.00 0.52
N VAL A 88 7.46 5.20 1.17
CA VAL A 88 7.98 5.51 2.52
C VAL A 88 8.92 6.72 2.46
N GLN A 89 9.79 6.80 1.46
CA GLN A 89 10.71 7.92 1.27
C GLN A 89 9.96 9.24 0.99
N ASP A 90 8.96 9.22 0.11
CA ASP A 90 8.12 10.39 -0.18
C ASP A 90 7.46 10.92 1.09
N TRP A 91 6.91 10.03 1.92
CA TRP A 91 6.31 10.42 3.19
C TRP A 91 7.33 11.04 4.15
N LEU A 92 8.54 10.50 4.25
CA LEU A 92 9.61 11.07 5.06
C LEU A 92 10.01 12.47 4.59
N TYR A 93 10.15 12.66 3.28
CA TYR A 93 10.46 13.98 2.70
C TYR A 93 9.34 15.00 2.96
N GLU A 94 8.08 14.62 2.78
CA GLU A 94 6.94 15.50 3.13
C GLU A 94 6.93 15.88 4.61
N CYS A 95 7.33 14.95 5.50
CA CYS A 95 7.47 15.23 6.92
C CYS A 95 8.63 16.18 7.24
N GLU A 96 9.76 16.09 6.53
CA GLU A 96 10.90 16.98 6.70
C GLU A 96 10.63 18.38 6.13
N ASP A 97 10.01 18.48 4.96
CA ASP A 97 9.65 19.74 4.32
C ASP A 97 8.61 20.52 5.12
N GLY A 98 7.64 19.82 5.75
CA GLY A 98 6.65 20.45 6.63
C GLY A 98 7.21 20.97 7.96
N LEU A 99 8.49 20.72 8.26
CA LEU A 99 9.20 21.23 9.44
C LEU A 99 10.04 22.49 9.14
N ASN A 100 10.22 22.83 7.86
CA ASN A 100 10.92 24.04 7.39
C ASN A 100 9.94 25.18 7.08
#